data_AF-A0A820RGP0-F1
#
_entry.id   AF-A0A820RGP0-F1
#
_cell.length_a   1.000
_cell.length_b   1.000
_cell.length_c   1.000
_cell.angle_alpha   90.00
_cell.angle_beta   90.00
_cell.angle_gamma   90.00
#
_symmetry.space_group_name_H-M   'P 1'
#
loop_
_entity.id
_entity.type
_entity.pdbx_description
1 polymer ?
#
loop_
_entity_poly.entity_id
_entity_poly.type
_entity_poly.pdbx_seq_one_letter_code
_entity_poly.pdbx_strand_id
1 'polypeptide(L)'
;NFFVIFLSLTAMPIIRRRFHNVFEHIHRYVGWTCLVVLIVHVIFLQLDNFQSFSTKALFNEAVIILVIIVIIIILPWIWVRKVSAQFSQPSKDLTVITFPQALYPYGSTTRISFDGHEWHAFAIALTDPCLDQ
;
A
#
# COMPACT_ATOMS: atom_id res chain seq x y z
N ASN A 1 18.57 -7.49 -12.08
CA ASN A 1 17.92 -8.81 -12.17
C ASN A 1 17.91 -9.59 -10.86
N PHE A 2 19.03 -9.76 -10.14
CA PHE A 2 19.07 -10.52 -8.87
C PHE A 2 18.03 -10.09 -7.82
N PHE A 3 17.84 -8.77 -7.62
CA PHE A 3 16.85 -8.23 -6.67
C PHE A 3 15.41 -8.68 -6.94
N VAL A 4 15.00 -8.72 -8.22
CA VAL A 4 13.63 -9.12 -8.60
C VAL A 4 13.43 -10.62 -8.36
N ILE A 5 14.42 -11.43 -8.71
CA ILE A 5 14.40 -12.88 -8.49
C ILE A 5 14.30 -13.19 -6.98
N PHE A 6 15.10 -12.52 -6.17
CA PHE A 6 15.05 -12.66 -4.72
C PHE A 6 13.66 -12.29 -4.16
N LEU A 7 13.07 -11.19 -4.62
CA LEU A 7 11.72 -10.78 -4.24
C LEU A 7 10.67 -11.85 -4.61
N SER A 8 10.74 -12.39 -5.83
CA SER A 8 9.82 -13.42 -6.31
C SER A 8 9.94 -14.73 -5.51
N LEU A 9 11.15 -15.11 -5.07
CA LEU A 9 11.35 -16.28 -4.22
C LEU A 9 10.70 -16.11 -2.85
N THR A 10 10.85 -14.94 -2.22
CA THR A 10 10.19 -14.66 -0.93
C THR A 10 8.66 -14.65 -1.04
N ALA A 11 8.11 -14.36 -2.22
CA ALA A 11 6.67 -14.36 -2.47
C ALA A 11 6.06 -15.76 -2.63
N MET A 12 6.88 -16.83 -2.69
CA MET A 12 6.39 -18.19 -2.82
C MET A 12 5.48 -18.58 -1.63
N PRO A 13 4.35 -19.27 -1.87
CA PRO A 13 3.34 -19.52 -0.84
C PRO A 13 3.83 -20.37 0.35
N ILE A 14 4.88 -21.16 0.16
CA ILE A 14 5.51 -21.98 1.21
C ILE A 14 6.34 -21.10 2.14
N ILE A 15 7.14 -20.21 1.57
CA ILE A 15 8.04 -19.30 2.31
C ILE A 15 7.21 -18.21 3.00
N ARG A 16 6.26 -17.61 2.28
CA ARG A 16 5.37 -16.57 2.81
C ARG A 16 4.53 -17.05 4.00
N ARG A 17 4.03 -18.30 3.98
CA ARG A 17 3.26 -18.83 5.11
C ARG A 17 4.12 -19.07 6.36
N ARG A 18 5.38 -19.49 6.18
CA ARG A 18 6.28 -19.79 7.30
C ARG A 18 6.95 -18.54 7.88
N PHE A 19 7.24 -17.54 7.04
CA PHE A 19 7.96 -16.33 7.42
C PHE A 19 7.18 -15.08 6.97
N HIS A 20 5.90 -15.03 7.30
CA HIS A 20 4.97 -13.98 6.85
C HIS A 20 5.49 -12.57 7.14
N ASN A 21 5.91 -12.32 8.38
CA ASN A 21 6.41 -11.01 8.80
C ASN A 21 7.68 -10.61 8.03
N VAL A 22 8.57 -11.58 7.76
CA VAL A 22 9.80 -11.35 6.98
C VAL A 22 9.46 -11.04 5.53
N PHE A 23 8.51 -11.77 4.93
CA PHE A 23 8.00 -11.48 3.60
C PHE A 23 7.44 -10.06 3.51
N GLU A 24 6.61 -9.65 4.47
CA GLU A 24 6.03 -8.30 4.50
C GLU A 24 7.09 -7.20 4.60
N HIS A 25 8.09 -7.39 5.45
CA HIS A 25 9.21 -6.46 5.58
C HIS A 25 10.01 -6.38 4.27
N ILE A 26 10.45 -7.51 3.73
CA ILE A 26 11.24 -7.56 2.49
C ILE A 26 10.46 -6.92 1.34
N HIS A 27 9.19 -7.29 1.17
CA HIS A 27 8.37 -6.78 0.08
C HIS A 27 8.17 -5.26 0.19
N ARG A 28 7.95 -4.74 1.40
CA ARG A 28 7.84 -3.30 1.64
C ARG A 28 9.14 -2.58 1.30
N TYR A 29 10.26 -2.94 1.95
CA TYR A 29 11.51 -2.16 1.83
C TYR A 29 12.24 -2.36 0.50
N VAL A 30 12.28 -3.59 0.00
CA VAL A 30 12.90 -3.88 -1.30
C VAL A 30 12.04 -3.35 -2.45
N GLY A 31 10.71 -3.33 -2.28
CA GLY A 31 9.80 -2.66 -3.22
C GLY A 31 10.14 -1.18 -3.43
N TRP A 32 10.36 -0.43 -2.34
CA TRP A 32 10.82 0.97 -2.42
C TRP A 32 12.17 1.10 -3.11
N THR A 33 13.11 0.20 -2.84
CA THR A 33 14.43 0.20 -3.49
C THR A 33 14.31 -0.03 -5.00
N CYS A 34 13.49 -1.00 -5.42
CA CYS A 34 13.21 -1.25 -6.84
C CYS A 34 12.57 -0.03 -7.52
N LEU A 35 11.66 0.68 -6.83
CA LEU A 35 11.06 1.91 -7.36
C LEU A 35 12.11 3.01 -7.57
N VAL A 36 13.00 3.23 -6.60
CA VAL A 36 14.09 4.21 -6.73
C VAL A 36 15.02 3.83 -7.88
N VAL A 37 15.42 2.56 -7.98
CA VAL A 37 16.26 2.08 -9.08
C VAL A 37 15.58 2.28 -10.43
N LEU A 38 14.27 2.02 -10.53
CA LEU A 38 13.50 2.25 -11.75
C LEU A 38 13.47 3.74 -12.13
N ILE A 39 13.22 4.63 -11.17
CA ILE A 39 13.22 6.09 -11.40
C ILE A 39 14.59 6.54 -11.92
N VAL A 40 15.66 6.15 -11.24
CA VAL A 40 17.04 6.48 -11.63
C VAL A 40 17.32 5.94 -13.03
N HIS A 41 17.00 4.67 -13.30
CA HIS A 41 17.25 4.04 -14.59
C HIS A 41 16.55 4.78 -15.74
N VAL A 42 15.29 5.17 -15.56
CA VAL A 42 14.55 5.95 -16.56
C VAL A 42 15.18 7.33 -16.78
N ILE A 43 15.59 8.03 -15.71
CA ILE A 43 16.26 9.33 -15.84
C ILE A 43 17.56 9.21 -16.65
N PHE A 44 18.41 8.23 -16.33
CA PHE A 44 19.67 8.00 -17.05
C PHE A 44 19.44 7.68 -18.54
N LEU A 45 18.46 6.84 -18.85
CA LEU A 45 18.08 6.55 -20.23
C LEU A 45 17.65 7.80 -21.00
N GLN A 46 16.97 8.76 -20.35
CA GLN A 46 16.59 10.01 -21.02
C GLN A 46 17.78 10.97 -21.19
N LEU A 47 18.70 11.02 -20.23
CA LEU A 47 19.91 11.85 -20.33
C LEU A 47 20.82 11.39 -21.47
N ASP A 48 21.00 10.07 -21.63
CA ASP A 48 21.78 9.49 -22.73
C ASP A 48 21.13 9.78 -24.09
N ASN A 49 19.80 9.72 -24.18
CA ASN A 49 19.08 9.94 -25.44
C ASN A 49 18.98 11.42 -25.85
N PHE A 50 18.92 12.35 -24.91
CA PHE A 50 18.64 13.77 -25.19
C PHE A 50 19.81 14.72 -24.94
N GLN A 51 20.98 14.25 -24.50
CA GLN A 51 22.18 15.02 -24.10
C GLN A 51 21.95 16.07 -22.99
N SER A 52 20.72 16.52 -22.77
CA SER A 52 20.23 17.29 -21.63
C SER A 52 18.77 16.94 -21.38
N PHE A 53 18.28 17.17 -20.16
CA PHE A 53 16.87 16.97 -19.83
C PHE A 53 16.01 18.07 -20.49
N SER A 54 15.70 17.88 -21.78
CA SER A 54 14.81 18.76 -22.54
C SER A 54 13.36 18.54 -22.10
N THR A 55 12.51 19.56 -22.25
CA THR A 55 11.05 19.42 -22.05
C THR A 55 10.43 18.32 -22.91
N LYS A 56 11.06 17.96 -24.04
CA LYS A 56 10.67 16.81 -24.88
C LYS A 56 10.83 15.46 -24.17
N ALA A 57 11.79 15.32 -23.26
CA ALA A 57 12.01 14.10 -22.49
C ALA A 57 10.85 13.83 -21.51
N LEU A 58 10.16 14.88 -21.03
CA LEU A 58 8.97 14.75 -20.18
C LEU A 58 7.77 14.14 -20.91
N PHE A 59 7.72 14.26 -22.24
CA PHE A 59 6.66 13.67 -23.08
C PHE A 59 7.02 12.27 -23.58
N ASN A 60 8.16 11.70 -23.17
CA ASN A 60 8.49 10.32 -23.47
C ASN A 60 7.51 9.39 -22.73
N GLU A 61 6.96 8.40 -23.45
CA GLU A 61 6.01 7.41 -22.92
C GLU A 61 6.53 6.74 -21.65
N ALA A 62 7.83 6.41 -21.57
CA ALA A 62 8.43 5.79 -20.40
C ALA A 62 8.41 6.68 -19.16
N VAL A 63 8.61 8.00 -19.33
CA VAL A 63 8.57 8.98 -18.24
C VAL A 63 7.13 9.18 -17.76
N ILE A 64 6.17 9.26 -18.70
CA ILE A 64 4.74 9.39 -18.37
C ILE A 64 4.26 8.17 -17.57
N ILE A 65 4.58 6.96 -18.04
CA ILE A 65 4.22 5.71 -17.34
C ILE A 65 4.84 5.68 -15.94
N LEU A 66 6.11 6.07 -15.80
CA LEU A 66 6.78 6.14 -14.50
C LEU A 66 6.06 7.09 -13.54
N VAL A 67 5.69 8.29 -14.01
CA VAL A 67 4.95 9.27 -13.19
C VAL A 67 3.60 8.70 -12.75
N ILE A 68 2.86 8.05 -13.65
CA ILE A 68 1.58 7.40 -13.31
C ILE A 68 1.78 6.33 -12.23
N ILE A 69 2.78 5.47 -12.38
CA ILE A 69 3.11 4.43 -11.39
C ILE A 69 3.40 5.07 -10.02
N VAL A 70 4.22 6.12 -9.98
CA VAL A 70 4.55 6.84 -8.75
C VAL A 70 3.31 7.45 -8.11
N ILE A 71 2.43 8.08 -8.90
CA ILE A 71 1.17 8.64 -8.41
C ILE A 71 0.30 7.55 -7.78
N ILE A 72 0.11 6.42 -8.47
CA ILE A 72 -0.71 5.29 -7.97
C ILE A 72 -0.16 4.74 -6.65
N ILE A 73 1.17 4.61 -6.55
CA ILE A 73 1.82 4.08 -5.33
C ILE A 73 1.68 5.06 -4.16
N ILE A 74 1.80 6.37 -4.41
CA ILE A 74 1.74 7.41 -3.37
C ILE A 74 0.29 7.68 -2.93
N LEU A 75 -0.68 7.61 -3.86
CA LEU A 75 -2.08 7.94 -3.61
C LEU A 75 -2.63 7.33 -2.32
N PRO A 76 -2.55 6.01 -2.05
CA PRO A 76 -3.14 5.43 -0.83
C PRO A 76 -2.57 6.04 0.47
N TRP A 77 -1.31 6.48 0.49
CA TRP A 77 -0.67 7.04 1.67
C TRP A 77 -1.17 8.46 1.99
N ILE A 78 -1.53 9.25 0.97
CA ILE A 78 -2.11 10.58 1.14
C ILE A 78 -3.51 10.49 1.79
N TRP A 79 -4.21 9.39 1.55
CA TRP A 79 -5.58 9.18 2.04
C TRP A 79 -5.64 8.50 3.40
N VAL A 80 -4.49 8.14 3.99
CA VAL A 80 -4.42 7.63 5.36
C VAL A 80 -4.83 8.73 6.34
N ARG A 81 -5.78 8.42 7.22
CA ARG A 81 -6.26 9.35 8.25
C ARG A 81 -6.20 8.69 9.62
N LYS A 82 -5.77 9.47 10.61
CA LYS A 82 -5.91 9.10 12.02
C LYS A 82 -7.32 9.45 12.47
N VAL A 83 -8.07 8.45 12.90
CA VAL A 83 -9.47 8.59 13.34
C VAL A 83 -9.60 8.11 14.78
N SER A 84 -10.44 8.77 15.57
CA SER A 84 -10.81 8.28 16.91
C SER A 84 -11.71 7.05 16.76
N ALA A 85 -11.37 5.98 17.46
CA ALA A 85 -12.13 4.73 17.48
C ALA A 85 -12.61 4.43 18.90
N GLN A 86 -13.78 3.83 19.02
CA GLN A 86 -14.29 3.25 20.26
C GLN A 86 -14.13 1.74 20.21
N PHE A 87 -13.69 1.13 21.30
CA PHE A 87 -13.45 -0.30 21.41
C PHE A 87 -14.44 -0.90 22.39
N SER A 88 -15.14 -1.95 21.98
CA SER A 88 -16.01 -2.76 22.83
C SER A 88 -15.61 -4.22 22.68
N GLN A 89 -15.53 -4.95 23.79
CA GLN A 89 -15.18 -6.36 23.79
C GLN A 89 -16.34 -7.19 24.35
N PRO A 90 -17.32 -7.56 23.51
CA PRO A 90 -18.47 -8.38 23.95
C PRO A 90 -18.07 -9.79 24.41
N SER A 91 -16.97 -10.35 23.90
CA SER A 91 -16.45 -11.64 24.35
C SER A 91 -14.92 -11.69 24.27
N LYS A 92 -14.28 -12.71 24.86
CA LYS A 92 -12.82 -12.85 24.82
C LYS A 92 -12.25 -12.90 23.39
N ASP A 93 -13.02 -13.43 22.46
CA ASP A 93 -12.58 -13.67 21.07
C ASP A 93 -13.18 -12.67 20.07
N LEU A 94 -13.95 -11.68 20.54
CA LEU A 94 -14.60 -10.69 19.69
C LEU A 94 -14.38 -9.29 20.22
N THR A 95 -13.72 -8.46 19.42
CA THR A 95 -13.55 -7.03 19.65
C THR A 95 -14.23 -6.27 18.53
N VAL A 96 -15.16 -5.40 18.89
CA VAL A 96 -15.86 -4.49 17.99
C VAL A 96 -15.19 -3.12 18.06
N ILE A 97 -14.86 -2.58 16.89
CA ILE A 97 -14.24 -1.27 16.75
C ILE A 97 -15.23 -0.36 16.01
N THR A 98 -15.73 0.66 16.70
CA THR A 98 -16.74 1.58 16.18
C THR A 98 -16.08 2.91 15.81
N PHE A 99 -16.33 3.37 14.59
CA PHE A 99 -15.82 4.63 14.06
C PHE A 99 -16.98 5.63 13.89
N PRO A 100 -17.26 6.50 14.89
CA PRO A 100 -18.47 7.32 14.90
C PRO A 100 -18.53 8.38 13.79
N GLN A 101 -17.38 8.77 13.24
CA GLN A 101 -17.26 9.85 12.24
C GLN A 101 -17.13 9.34 10.81
N ALA A 102 -17.17 8.02 10.61
CA ALA A 102 -16.82 7.42 9.34
C ALA A 102 -18.06 6.90 8.60
N LEU A 103 -18.45 7.59 7.54
CA LEU A 103 -19.43 7.07 6.58
C LEU A 103 -18.73 6.18 5.58
N TYR A 104 -19.09 4.91 5.58
CA TYR A 104 -18.59 3.95 4.62
C TYR A 104 -19.74 3.36 3.79
N PRO A 105 -19.55 3.15 2.48
CA PRO A 105 -20.55 2.49 1.64
C PRO A 105 -20.84 1.06 2.14
N TYR A 106 -22.09 0.62 1.95
CA TYR A 106 -22.49 -0.77 2.20
C TYR A 106 -21.61 -1.75 1.43
N GLY A 107 -21.19 -2.84 2.08
CA GLY A 107 -20.35 -3.88 1.46
C GLY A 107 -18.91 -3.47 1.18
N SER A 108 -18.45 -2.33 1.71
CA SER A 108 -17.06 -1.91 1.58
C SER A 108 -16.15 -2.59 2.60
N THR A 109 -14.85 -2.58 2.29
CA THR A 109 -13.79 -3.01 3.21
C THR A 109 -12.94 -1.80 3.58
N THR A 110 -12.41 -1.80 4.80
CA THR A 110 -11.46 -0.78 5.26
C THR A 110 -10.18 -1.45 5.71
N ARG A 111 -9.08 -0.70 5.68
CA ARG A 111 -7.80 -1.14 6.24
C ARG A 111 -7.47 -0.28 7.44
N ILE A 112 -7.13 -0.92 8.55
CA ILE A 112 -6.75 -0.26 9.79
C ILE A 112 -5.35 -0.67 10.21
N SER A 113 -4.68 0.24 10.91
CA SER A 113 -3.35 0.04 11.48
C SER A 113 -3.27 0.75 12.82
N PHE A 114 -2.65 0.10 13.81
CA PHE A 114 -2.40 0.70 15.12
C PHE A 114 -1.08 1.47 15.18
N ASP A 115 -0.08 1.04 14.41
CA ASP A 115 1.30 1.54 14.44
C ASP A 115 1.71 2.21 13.11
N GLY A 116 0.88 2.15 12.08
CA GLY A 116 1.16 2.65 10.73
C GLY A 116 2.00 1.70 9.87
N HIS A 117 2.48 0.59 10.44
CA HIS A 117 3.32 -0.38 9.76
C HIS A 117 2.49 -1.54 9.23
N GLU A 118 1.60 -2.12 10.03
CA GLU A 118 0.81 -3.29 9.63
C GLU A 118 -0.63 -2.87 9.31
N TRP A 119 -1.09 -3.19 8.08
CA TRP A 119 -2.39 -2.76 7.58
C TRP A 119 -3.27 -3.96 7.29
N HIS A 120 -4.22 -4.22 8.18
CA HIS A 120 -5.14 -5.35 8.09
C HIS A 120 -6.48 -4.89 7.51
N ALA A 121 -6.99 -5.65 6.54
CA ALA A 121 -8.28 -5.38 5.92
C ALA A 121 -9.41 -6.05 6.70
N PHE A 122 -10.48 -5.31 6.94
CA PHE A 122 -11.69 -5.80 7.59
C PHE A 122 -12.92 -5.38 6.78
N ALA A 123 -13.92 -6.26 6.76
CA ALA A 123 -15.24 -5.91 6.25
C ALA A 123 -15.94 -4.97 7.24
N ILE A 124 -16.68 -4.00 6.71
CA ILE A 124 -17.40 -3.03 7.54
C ILE A 124 -18.77 -3.61 7.84
N ALA A 125 -19.04 -3.87 9.11
CA ALA A 125 -20.38 -4.15 9.60
C ALA A 125 -21.05 -2.82 9.94
N LEU A 126 -22.22 -2.56 9.35
CA LEU A 126 -23.02 -1.40 9.71
C LEU A 126 -23.87 -1.77 10.91
N THR A 127 -23.60 -1.09 12.02
CA THR A 127 -24.46 -1.09 13.20
C THR A 127 -25.64 -0.18 12.86
N ASP A 128 -26.83 -0.74 12.66
CA ASP A 128 -28.05 0.07 12.58
C ASP A 128 -28.44 0.41 14.04
N PRO A 129 -28.36 1.68 14.47
CA PRO A 129 -28.71 2.04 15.84
C PRO A 129 -30.18 1.70 16.21
N CYS A 130 -31.01 1.35 15.22
CA CYS A 130 -32.40 0.92 15.41
C CYS A 130 -32.59 -0.60 15.55
N LEU A 131 -31.60 -1.44 15.22
CA LEU A 131 -31.72 -2.90 15.28
C LEU A 131 -31.04 -3.54 16.49
N ASP A 132 -30.22 -2.78 17.22
CA ASP A 132 -29.49 -3.22 18.42
C ASP A 132 -30.12 -2.70 19.74
N GLN A 133 -31.43 -2.40 19.75
CA GLN A 133 -32.22 -2.13 20.96
C GLN A 133 -33.14 -3.30 21.35
#